data_AF-A0AB37T2H7-F1
#
_entry.id   AF-A0AB37T2H7-F1
#
_cell.length_a   1.000
_cell.length_b   1.000
_cell.length_c   1.000
_cell.angle_alpha   90.00
_cell.angle_beta   90.00
_cell.angle_gamma   90.00
#
_symmetry.space_group_name_H-M   'P 1'
#
loop_
_entity.id
_entity.type
_entity.pdbx_description
1 polymer ?
#
loop_
_entity_poly.entity_id
_entity_poly.type
_entity_poly.pdbx_seq_one_letter_code
_entity_poly.pdbx_strand_id
1 'polypeptide(L)'
;MTAGEHGRALAELLVELKRRSGHSYERIGAKARLSRSTVHRYCSGATVPVAFGPLERIATVCRAGRDERAKLFRLWEGADAARGRDAASAPSVPAPGKRNRTGWWPRRLRWKRLAEP
;
A
#
# COMPACT_ATOMS: atom_id res chain seq x y z
N MET A 1 1.58 16.23 -12.24
CA MET A 1 1.91 14.83 -11.93
C MET A 1 0.65 14.17 -11.40
N THR A 2 0.15 13.19 -12.13
CA THR A 2 -1.20 12.64 -12.08
C THR A 2 -1.35 11.60 -10.96
N ALA A 3 -2.60 11.38 -10.57
CA ALA A 3 -3.05 10.34 -9.65
C ALA A 3 -2.45 8.95 -9.93
N GLY A 4 -2.43 8.57 -11.22
CA GLY A 4 -1.95 7.27 -11.66
C GLY A 4 -0.44 7.09 -11.57
N GLU A 5 0.34 8.18 -11.65
CA GLU A 5 1.81 8.13 -11.55
C GLU A 5 2.26 7.71 -10.15
N HIS A 6 1.62 8.23 -9.11
CA HIS A 6 1.92 7.86 -7.72
C HIS A 6 1.60 6.38 -7.46
N GLY A 7 0.50 5.86 -8.03
CA GLY A 7 0.14 4.45 -7.94
C GLY A 7 1.12 3.52 -8.66
N ARG A 8 1.67 3.96 -9.81
CA ARG A 8 2.70 3.21 -10.55
C ARG A 8 4.05 3.24 -9.83
N ALA A 9 4.50 4.41 -9.37
CA ALA A 9 5.75 4.54 -8.61
C ALA A 9 5.71 3.72 -7.31
N LEU A 10 4.56 3.68 -6.64
CA LEU A 10 4.33 2.82 -5.47
C LEU A 10 4.54 1.34 -5.82
N ALA A 11 3.99 0.91 -6.95
CA ALA A 11 4.08 -0.47 -7.41
C ALA A 11 5.51 -0.86 -7.81
N GLU A 12 6.22 0.03 -8.51
CA GLU A 12 7.63 -0.16 -8.85
C GLU A 12 8.49 -0.32 -7.59
N LEU A 13 8.29 0.54 -6.59
CA LEU A 13 9.02 0.44 -5.33
C LEU A 13 8.76 -0.90 -4.61
N LEU A 14 7.53 -1.41 -4.61
CA LEU A 14 7.21 -2.73 -4.06
C LEU A 14 7.90 -3.87 -4.82
N VAL A 15 7.97 -3.77 -6.14
CA VAL A 15 8.64 -4.76 -7.00
C VAL A 15 10.14 -4.77 -6.74
N GLU A 16 10.76 -3.61 -6.59
CA GLU A 16 12.19 -3.49 -6.29
C GLU A 16 12.51 -4.03 -4.88
N LEU A 17 11.69 -3.70 -3.88
CA LEU A 17 11.80 -4.28 -2.53
C LEU A 17 11.68 -5.80 -2.55
N LYS A 18 10.72 -6.32 -3.32
CA LYS A 18 10.54 -7.77 -3.51
C LYS A 18 11.77 -8.39 -4.15
N ARG A 19 12.30 -7.80 -5.24
CA ARG A 19 13.45 -8.31 -5.99
C ARG A 19 14.68 -8.44 -5.10
N ARG A 20 14.97 -7.41 -4.30
CA ARG A 20 16.08 -7.44 -3.33
C ARG A 20 15.88 -8.50 -2.24
N SER A 21 14.64 -8.75 -1.84
CA SER A 21 14.31 -9.70 -0.77
C SER A 21 14.28 -11.17 -1.20
N GLY A 22 14.27 -11.45 -2.51
CA GLY A 22 14.15 -12.81 -3.04
C GLY A 22 12.85 -13.52 -2.64
N HIS A 23 11.76 -12.77 -2.43
CA HIS A 23 10.47 -13.35 -2.02
C HIS A 23 9.52 -13.49 -3.21
N SER A 24 8.92 -14.67 -3.39
CA SER A 24 7.85 -14.87 -4.37
C SER A 24 6.55 -14.19 -3.94
N TYR A 25 5.69 -13.83 -4.91
CA TYR A 25 4.39 -13.22 -4.64
C TYR A 25 3.51 -14.09 -3.73
N GLU A 26 3.62 -15.41 -3.82
CA GLU A 26 2.93 -16.37 -2.95
C GLU A 26 3.43 -16.30 -1.50
N ARG A 27 4.75 -16.21 -1.29
CA ARG A 27 5.35 -16.08 0.04
C ARG A 27 4.97 -14.75 0.69
N ILE A 28 4.93 -13.68 -0.10
CA ILE A 28 4.45 -12.37 0.34
C ILE A 28 2.97 -12.43 0.71
N GLY A 29 2.13 -13.01 -0.14
CA GLY A 29 0.70 -13.17 0.12
C GLY A 29 0.44 -13.95 1.41
N ALA A 30 1.07 -15.11 1.55
CA ALA A 30 0.95 -15.96 2.73
C ALA A 30 1.32 -15.22 4.02
N LYS A 31 2.45 -14.49 4.05
CA LYS A 31 2.88 -13.74 5.24
C LYS A 31 2.10 -12.45 5.48
N ALA A 32 1.66 -11.75 4.43
CA ALA A 32 0.87 -10.53 4.54
C ALA A 32 -0.61 -10.78 4.82
N ARG A 33 -1.05 -12.05 4.84
CA ARG A 33 -2.46 -12.49 4.89
C ARG A 33 -3.28 -11.94 3.71
N LEU A 34 -2.67 -11.95 2.53
CA LEU A 34 -3.27 -11.49 1.27
C LEU A 34 -3.22 -12.62 0.25
N SER A 35 -4.24 -12.72 -0.61
CA SER A 35 -4.19 -13.64 -1.75
C SER A 35 -3.12 -13.20 -2.76
N ARG A 36 -2.47 -14.16 -3.43
CA ARG A 36 -1.49 -13.91 -4.51
C ARG A 36 -2.00 -12.88 -5.52
N SER A 37 -3.25 -13.02 -5.97
CA SER A 37 -3.87 -12.11 -6.94
C SER A 37 -4.06 -10.68 -6.42
N THR A 38 -4.21 -10.49 -5.11
CA THR A 38 -4.27 -9.15 -4.50
C THR A 38 -2.89 -8.51 -4.45
N VAL A 39 -1.87 -9.28 -4.04
CA VAL A 39 -0.48 -8.82 -4.07
C VAL A 39 -0.05 -8.43 -5.48
N HIS A 40 -0.43 -9.24 -6.48
CA HIS A 40 -0.12 -8.97 -7.88
C HIS A 40 -0.73 -7.65 -8.36
N ARG A 41 -2.01 -7.39 -8.05
CA ARG A 41 -2.68 -6.11 -8.38
C ARG A 41 -2.01 -4.89 -7.74
N TYR A 42 -1.51 -5.02 -6.52
CA TYR A 42 -0.80 -3.94 -5.84
C TYR A 42 0.60 -3.73 -6.44
N CYS A 43 1.31 -4.80 -6.75
CA CYS A 43 2.65 -4.75 -7.37
C CYS A 43 2.62 -4.33 -8.85
N SER A 44 1.47 -4.42 -9.51
CA SER A 44 1.29 -3.95 -10.89
C SER A 44 0.72 -2.52 -10.97
N GLY A 45 0.46 -1.87 -9.81
CA GLY A 45 -0.16 -0.55 -9.77
C GLY A 45 -1.61 -0.51 -10.26
N ALA A 46 -2.24 -1.68 -10.44
CA ALA A 46 -3.61 -1.79 -10.94
C ALA A 46 -4.64 -1.37 -9.89
N THR A 47 -4.29 -1.45 -8.60
CA THR A 47 -5.15 -0.98 -7.52
C THR A 47 -4.29 -0.53 -6.35
N VAL A 48 -4.54 0.67 -5.85
CA VAL A 48 -3.92 1.15 -4.60
C VAL A 48 -4.91 0.90 -3.45
N PRO A 49 -4.49 0.23 -2.35
CA PRO A 49 -5.37 -0.01 -1.21
C PRO A 49 -5.76 1.30 -0.51
N VAL A 50 -6.98 1.36 0.04
CA VAL A 50 -7.51 2.52 0.81
C VAL A 50 -6.86 2.75 2.17
N ALA A 51 -6.02 1.82 2.59
CA ALA A 51 -5.29 1.90 3.84
C ALA A 51 -3.86 1.44 3.55
N PHE A 52 -2.90 2.05 4.22
CA PHE A 52 -1.49 1.68 4.10
C PHE A 52 -1.15 0.31 4.72
N GLY A 53 -2.06 -0.26 5.52
CA GLY A 53 -1.86 -1.52 6.23
C GLY A 53 -1.39 -2.71 5.37
N PRO A 54 -2.02 -3.02 4.22
CA PRO A 54 -1.54 -4.07 3.33
C PRO A 54 -0.12 -3.81 2.79
N LEU A 55 0.21 -2.55 2.50
CA LEU A 55 1.51 -2.14 1.96
C LEU A 55 2.62 -2.30 3.00
N GLU A 56 2.38 -1.91 4.25
CA GLU A 56 3.36 -2.11 5.32
C GLU A 56 3.60 -3.57 5.65
N ARG A 57 2.58 -4.43 5.58
CA ARG A 57 2.77 -5.88 5.80
C ARG A 57 3.68 -6.46 4.73
N ILE A 58 3.45 -6.10 3.46
CA ILE A 58 4.31 -6.51 2.35
C ILE A 58 5.73 -5.98 2.57
N ALA A 59 5.89 -4.69 2.88
CA ALA A 59 7.17 -4.08 3.15
C ALA A 59 7.91 -4.75 4.33
N THR A 60 7.19 -5.12 5.39
CA THR A 60 7.74 -5.85 6.53
C THR A 60 8.22 -7.24 6.13
N VAL A 61 7.47 -7.95 5.27
CA VAL A 61 7.89 -9.25 4.72
C VAL A 61 9.14 -9.11 3.86
N CYS A 62 9.22 -8.06 3.05
CA CYS A 62 10.41 -7.70 2.26
C CYS A 62 11.55 -7.09 3.11
N ARG A 63 11.47 -7.16 4.45
CA ARG A 63 12.46 -6.59 5.37
C ARG A 63 12.83 -5.13 5.04
N ALA A 64 11.87 -4.36 4.54
CA ALA A 64 12.07 -2.97 4.17
C ALA A 64 12.38 -2.15 5.42
N GLY A 65 13.41 -1.31 5.33
CA GLY A 65 13.80 -0.38 6.38
C GLY A 65 12.77 0.74 6.59
N ARG A 66 13.01 1.59 7.59
CA ARG A 66 12.13 2.73 7.89
C ARG A 66 12.04 3.73 6.74
N ASP A 67 13.17 4.06 6.12
CA ASP A 67 13.24 5.00 5.01
C ASP A 67 12.41 4.52 3.81
N GLU A 68 12.50 3.23 3.50
CA GLU A 68 11.75 2.61 2.40
C GLU A 68 10.24 2.59 2.68
N ARG A 69 9.85 2.31 3.93
CA ARG A 69 8.45 2.38 4.35
C ARG A 69 7.91 3.82 4.31
N ALA A 70 8.73 4.81 4.66
CA ALA A 70 8.36 6.22 4.56
C ALA A 70 8.17 6.67 3.10
N LYS A 71 9.05 6.24 2.19
CA LYS A 71 8.89 6.48 0.73
C LYS A 71 7.59 5.87 0.21
N LEU A 72 7.30 4.62 0.58
CA LEU A 72 6.05 3.94 0.28
C LEU A 72 4.83 4.73 0.78
N PHE A 73 4.90 5.29 1.98
CA PHE A 73 3.81 6.08 2.55
C PHE A 73 3.57 7.37 1.77
N ARG A 74 4.62 8.11 1.38
CA ARG A 74 4.49 9.35 0.59
C ARG A 74 3.85 9.09 -0.77
N LEU A 75 4.27 8.01 -1.45
CA LEU A 75 3.69 7.61 -2.74
C LEU A 75 2.22 7.17 -2.59
N TRP A 76 1.90 6.45 -1.51
CA TRP A 76 0.53 6.06 -1.18
C TRP A 76 -0.36 7.28 -0.88
N GLU A 77 0.13 8.26 -0.11
CA GLU A 77 -0.60 9.48 0.21
C GLU A 77 -0.94 10.29 -1.05
N GLY A 78 0.01 10.43 -1.99
CA GLY A 78 -0.24 11.09 -3.27
C GLY A 78 -1.30 10.37 -4.12
N ALA A 79 -1.28 9.03 -4.13
CA ALA A 79 -2.29 8.22 -4.83
C ALA A 79 -3.67 8.24 -4.14
N ASP A 80 -3.71 8.28 -2.81
CA ASP A 80 -4.94 8.32 -2.02
C ASP A 80 -5.62 9.69 -2.10
N ALA A 81 -4.84 10.77 -2.02
CA ALA A 81 -5.34 12.14 -2.17
C ALA A 81 -6.01 12.38 -3.54
N ALA A 82 -5.45 11.77 -4.60
CA ALA A 82 -6.06 11.76 -5.91
C ALA A 82 -7.40 11.00 -5.91
N ARG A 83 -7.44 9.80 -5.33
CA ARG A 83 -8.65 8.97 -5.26
C ARG A 83 -9.78 9.62 -4.47
N GLY A 84 -9.46 10.41 -3.44
CA GLY A 84 -10.43 11.21 -2.69
C GLY A 84 -11.16 12.24 -3.55
N ARG A 85 -10.53 12.72 -4.64
CA ARG A 85 -11.16 13.62 -5.61
C ARG A 85 -12.07 12.89 -6.59
N ASP A 86 -11.68 11.70 -7.06
CA ASP A 86 -12.49 10.91 -7.99
C ASP A 86 -13.79 10.38 -7.36
N ALA A 87 -13.76 10.03 -6.06
CA ALA A 87 -14.93 9.57 -5.33
C ALA A 87 -16.01 10.66 -5.10
N ALA A 88 -15.62 11.94 -5.17
CA ALA A 88 -16.55 13.06 -5.09
C ALA A 88 -17.24 13.39 -6.42
N SER A 89 -16.76 12.81 -7.54
CA SER A 89 -17.22 13.16 -8.89
C SER A 89 -17.94 12.01 -9.63
N ALA A 90 -18.15 10.85 -9.01
CA ALA A 90 -18.81 9.71 -9.65
C ALA A 90 -20.13 9.31 -8.95
N PRO A 91 -21.25 9.14 -9.69
CA PRO A 91 -22.47 8.56 -9.12
C PRO A 91 -22.20 7.10 -8.73
N SER A 92 -22.66 6.77 -7.53
CA SER A 92 -22.46 5.51 -6.82
C SER A 92 -22.82 4.27 -7.64
N VAL A 93 -21.87 3.34 -7.80
CA VAL A 93 -22.17 1.90 -7.91
C VAL A 93 -21.73 1.24 -6.60
N PRO A 94 -22.60 0.52 -5.87
CA PRO A 94 -22.22 -0.08 -4.60
C PRO A 94 -21.30 -1.28 -4.88
N ALA A 95 -20.00 -1.10 -4.69
CA ALA A 95 -19.06 -2.20 -4.66
C ALA A 95 -19.43 -3.15 -3.50
N PRO A 96 -19.61 -4.46 -3.74
CA PRO A 96 -19.96 -5.39 -2.69
C PRO A 96 -18.75 -5.60 -1.76
N GLY A 97 -19.01 -5.56 -0.46
CA GLY A 97 -18.10 -6.02 0.57
C GLY A 97 -17.66 -4.93 1.54
N LYS A 98 -18.30 -4.92 2.71
CA LYS A 98 -17.82 -4.25 3.93
C LYS A 98 -16.29 -4.41 4.05
N ARG A 99 -15.54 -3.33 3.79
CA ARG A 99 -14.09 -3.32 4.01
C ARG A 99 -13.83 -3.25 5.50
N ASN A 100 -13.70 -4.45 6.04
CA ASN A 100 -13.16 -4.81 7.32
C ASN A 100 -12.27 -3.70 7.94
N ARG A 101 -12.83 -3.04 8.95
CA ARG A 101 -12.14 -2.15 9.90
C ARG A 101 -11.18 -2.95 10.81
N THR A 102 -10.56 -4.01 10.29
CA THR A 102 -9.84 -4.99 11.11
C THR A 102 -8.37 -4.62 11.18
N GLY A 103 -8.11 -3.80 12.21
CA GLY A 103 -7.02 -4.01 13.15
C GLY A 103 -5.64 -4.18 12.56
N TRP A 104 -4.89 -3.08 12.52
CA TRP A 104 -3.60 -3.08 13.22
C TRP A 104 -3.01 -1.69 13.51
N TRP A 105 -3.57 -0.57 13.02
CA TRP A 105 -3.14 0.75 13.50
C TRP A 105 -4.32 1.73 13.67
N PRO A 106 -4.59 2.24 14.89
CA PRO A 106 -5.59 3.26 15.14
C PRO A 106 -5.11 4.64 14.67
N ARG A 107 -6.05 5.51 14.29
CA ARG A 107 -5.88 6.91 13.81
C ARG A 107 -5.20 7.88 14.81
N ARG A 108 -4.44 7.41 15.80
CA ARG A 108 -3.77 8.28 16.81
C ARG A 108 -2.33 7.95 17.20
N LEU A 109 -1.67 6.89 16.74
CA LEU A 109 -0.33 6.55 17.26
C LEU A 109 0.79 6.40 16.22
N ARG A 110 1.78 7.28 16.36
CA ARG A 110 3.19 6.94 16.61
C ARG A 110 4.09 6.56 15.41
N TRP A 111 4.05 7.33 14.33
CA TRP A 111 5.22 7.45 13.42
C TRP A 111 6.04 8.72 13.68
N LYS A 112 5.49 9.69 14.44
CA LYS A 112 6.15 10.95 14.84
C LYS A 112 7.29 10.80 15.88
N ARG A 113 7.87 9.60 16.04
CA ARG A 113 8.98 9.32 16.98
C ARG A 113 10.11 8.49 16.35
N LEU A 114 10.14 8.38 15.02
CA LEU A 114 11.21 7.63 14.31
C LEU A 114 11.96 8.47 13.27
N ALA A 115 11.74 9.78 13.26
CA ALA A 115 12.77 10.79 13.01
C ALA A 115 13.02 11.39 14.40
N GLU A 116 14.14 11.13 15.06
CA GLU A 116 15.30 12.06 15.17
C GLU A 116 16.29 11.52 16.24
N PRO A 117 17.52 12.08 16.38
CA PRO A 117 18.12 13.25 15.70
C PRO A 117 19.14 12.94 14.60
#